data_AF-A0A6M3R7V5-F1
#
_entry.id   AF-A0A6M3R7V5-F1
#
_cell.length_a   1.000
_cell.length_b   1.000
_cell.length_c   1.000
_cell.angle_alpha   90.00
_cell.angle_beta   90.00
_cell.angle_gamma   90.00
#
_symmetry.space_group_name_H-M   'P 1'
#
loop_
_entity.id
_entity.type
_entity.pdbx_description
1 polymer ?
#
loop_
_entity_poly.entity_id
_entity_poly.type
_entity_poly.pdbx_seq_one_letter_code
_entity_poly.pdbx_strand_id
1 'polypeptide(L)'
;MLYISGARLVADKQVRIASTKIYGIGLQKAIQVRYRLGISGNIKIKELTKYQIDQIEQMIGQDHVVHWELKRGERADIERLISISCYRGIRHQD
;
A
#
# COMPACT_ATOMS: atom_id res chain seq x y z
N MET A 1 15.18 -9.74 -6.41
CA MET A 1 13.74 -9.80 -6.04
C MET A 1 13.50 -8.71 -5.01
N LEU A 2 12.44 -7.90 -5.16
CA LEU A 2 12.25 -6.69 -4.35
C LEU A 2 11.01 -6.81 -3.46
N TYR A 3 11.17 -6.53 -2.18
CA TYR A 3 10.11 -6.46 -1.19
C TYR A 3 10.02 -5.02 -0.67
N ILE A 4 8.82 -4.43 -0.71
CA ILE A 4 8.55 -3.10 -0.19
C ILE A 4 7.26 -3.19 0.62
N SER A 5 7.26 -2.69 1.85
CA SER A 5 6.07 -2.60 2.70
C SER A 5 5.27 -3.91 2.79
N GLY A 6 5.98 -5.04 2.91
CA GLY A 6 5.39 -6.39 3.03
C GLY A 6 4.88 -7.01 1.72
N ALA A 7 4.94 -6.32 0.58
CA ALA A 7 4.54 -6.85 -0.72
C ALA A 7 5.73 -7.24 -1.60
N ARG A 8 5.62 -8.39 -2.28
CA ARG A 8 6.59 -8.82 -3.30
C ARG A 8 6.29 -8.11 -4.62
N LEU A 9 7.24 -7.31 -5.08
CA LEU A 9 7.10 -6.55 -6.32
C LEU A 9 7.72 -7.29 -7.52
N VAL A 10 7.05 -7.22 -8.68
CA VAL A 10 7.49 -7.86 -9.93
C VAL A 10 8.46 -6.93 -10.66
N ALA A 11 9.70 -7.38 -10.86
CA ALA A 11 10.81 -6.54 -11.34
C ALA A 11 10.61 -5.90 -12.72
N ASP A 12 9.89 -6.55 -13.64
CA ASP A 12 9.71 -6.05 -15.01
C ASP A 12 8.49 -5.11 -15.17
N LYS A 13 7.73 -4.88 -14.11
CA LYS A 13 6.60 -3.95 -14.12
C LYS A 13 7.06 -2.50 -13.86
N GLN A 14 6.33 -1.56 -14.45
CA GLN A 14 6.46 -0.13 -14.13
C GLN A 14 6.19 0.11 -12.65
N VAL A 15 6.91 1.05 -12.05
CA VAL A 15 6.79 1.38 -10.62
C VAL A 15 5.33 1.64 -10.23
N ARG A 16 4.61 2.46 -11.00
CA ARG A 16 3.18 2.77 -10.77
C ARG A 16 2.31 1.52 -10.63
N ILE A 17 2.51 0.54 -11.53
CA ILE A 17 1.66 -0.66 -11.59
C ILE A 17 2.08 -1.65 -10.53
N ALA A 18 3.37 -1.72 -10.21
CA ALA A 18 3.84 -2.66 -9.23
C ALA A 18 3.53 -2.21 -7.80
N SER A 19 3.61 -0.91 -7.50
CA SER A 19 3.26 -0.36 -6.19
C SER A 19 1.81 -0.65 -5.78
N THR A 20 0.89 -0.92 -6.72
CA THR A 20 -0.48 -1.32 -6.39
C THR A 20 -0.60 -2.72 -5.78
N LYS A 21 0.48 -3.52 -5.80
CA LYS A 21 0.53 -4.78 -5.05
C LYS A 21 0.66 -4.58 -3.55
N ILE A 22 1.01 -3.38 -3.11
CA ILE A 22 1.02 -3.01 -1.69
C ILE A 22 -0.43 -2.79 -1.25
N TYR A 23 -0.88 -3.55 -0.25
CA TYR A 23 -2.23 -3.42 0.29
C TYR A 23 -2.41 -2.02 0.92
N GLY A 24 -3.43 -1.28 0.48
CA GLY A 24 -3.67 0.12 0.86
C GLY A 24 -3.20 1.17 -0.16
N ILE A 25 -2.42 0.76 -1.18
CA ILE A 25 -1.94 1.63 -2.25
C ILE A 25 -2.67 1.31 -3.56
N GLY A 26 -3.49 2.27 -4.01
CA GLY A 26 -4.13 2.24 -5.32
C GLY A 26 -3.28 2.92 -6.40
N LEU A 27 -3.79 2.92 -7.63
CA LEU A 27 -3.12 3.52 -8.78
C LEU A 27 -2.86 5.02 -8.61
N GLN A 28 -3.84 5.77 -8.08
CA GLN A 28 -3.72 7.21 -7.86
C GLN A 28 -2.62 7.53 -6.83
N LYS A 29 -2.62 6.83 -5.70
CA LYS A 29 -1.57 7.00 -4.67
C LYS A 29 -0.19 6.65 -5.23
N ALA A 30 -0.08 5.56 -5.99
CA ALA A 30 1.18 5.18 -6.63
C ALA A 30 1.69 6.26 -7.62
N ILE A 31 0.80 6.92 -8.37
CA ILE A 31 1.17 8.06 -9.23
C ILE A 31 1.65 9.24 -8.39
N GLN A 32 0.93 9.58 -7.30
CA GLN A 32 1.30 10.69 -6.41
C GLN A 32 2.67 10.47 -5.75
N VAL A 33 2.93 9.27 -5.22
CA VAL A 33 4.23 8.89 -4.63
C VAL A 33 5.35 9.08 -5.65
N ARG A 34 5.15 8.55 -6.86
CA ARG A 34 6.12 8.66 -7.94
C ARG A 34 6.39 10.12 -8.34
N TYR A 35 5.35 10.94 -8.40
CA TYR A 35 5.45 12.35 -8.76
C TYR A 35 6.20 13.16 -7.69
N ARG A 36 5.88 12.93 -6.41
CA ARG A 36 6.58 13.57 -5.28
C ARG A 36 8.08 13.25 -5.26
N LEU A 37 8.43 12.01 -5.59
CA LEU A 37 9.83 11.55 -5.62
C LEU A 37 10.55 11.87 -6.94
N GLY A 38 9.89 12.53 -7.90
CA GLY A 38 10.50 12.86 -9.20
C GLY A 38 10.86 11.64 -10.07
N ILE A 39 10.26 10.48 -9.81
CA ILE A 39 10.57 9.24 -10.55
C ILE A 39 9.84 9.29 -11.90
N SER A 40 10.48 8.88 -13.00
CA SER A 40 9.84 8.78 -14.32
C SER A 40 8.88 7.58 -14.42
N GLY A 41 7.90 7.65 -15.32
CA GLY A 41 6.74 6.74 -15.34
C GLY A 41 6.94 5.48 -16.09
N ASN A 42 7.94 5.53 -16.95
CA ASN A 42 8.35 4.42 -17.76
C ASN A 42 9.42 3.58 -17.05
N ILE A 43 9.92 4.05 -15.90
CA ILE A 43 10.91 3.31 -15.10
C ILE A 43 10.29 2.02 -14.60
N LYS A 44 11.02 0.93 -14.83
CA LYS A 44 10.70 -0.40 -14.29
C LYS A 44 11.33 -0.56 -12.91
N ILE A 45 10.79 -1.46 -12.09
CA ILE A 45 11.35 -1.72 -10.75
C ILE A 45 12.82 -2.12 -10.80
N LYS A 46 13.22 -2.92 -11.79
CA LYS A 46 14.61 -3.35 -11.95
C LYS A 46 15.61 -2.20 -12.17
N GLU A 47 15.12 -1.05 -12.63
CA GLU A 47 15.93 0.15 -12.92
C GLU A 47 15.98 1.10 -11.72
N LEU A 48 15.25 0.82 -10.64
CA LEU A 48 15.29 1.62 -9.43
C LEU A 48 16.64 1.45 -8.71
N THR A 49 17.21 2.57 -8.28
CA THR A 49 18.35 2.57 -7.38
C THR A 49 17.91 2.24 -5.95
N LYS A 50 18.83 1.71 -5.13
CA LYS A 50 18.56 1.44 -3.70
C LYS A 50 18.06 2.70 -2.96
N TYR A 51 18.67 3.85 -3.24
CA TYR A 51 18.24 5.13 -2.68
C TYR A 51 16.78 5.48 -3.02
N GLN A 52 16.37 5.28 -4.27
CA GLN A 52 14.97 5.53 -4.67
C GLN A 52 14.01 4.54 -4.02
N ILE A 53 14.43 3.29 -3.81
CA ILE A 53 13.63 2.29 -3.09
C ILE A 53 13.42 2.72 -1.64
N ASP A 54 14.48 3.13 -0.96
CA ASP A 54 14.42 3.58 0.44
C ASP A 54 13.54 4.84 0.58
N GLN A 55 13.65 5.77 -0.36
CA GLN A 55 12.79 6.96 -0.44
C GLN A 55 11.30 6.59 -0.63
N ILE A 56 11.00 5.64 -1.51
CA ILE A 56 9.64 5.13 -1.70
C ILE A 56 9.11 4.53 -0.39
N GLU A 57 9.93 3.73 0.31
CA GLU A 57 9.53 3.06 1.54
C GLU A 57 9.29 4.04 2.69
N GLN A 58 10.16 5.05 2.85
CA GLN A 58 9.96 6.12 3.83
C GLN A 58 8.69 6.93 3.54
N MET A 59 8.48 7.34 2.29
CA MET A 59 7.31 8.15 1.93
C MET A 59 6.01 7.37 2.13
N ILE A 60 6.00 6.07 1.78
CA ILE A 60 4.85 5.20 2.02
C ILE A 60 4.59 5.03 3.52
N GLY A 61 5.63 4.78 4.32
CA GLY A 61 5.48 4.59 5.77
C GLY A 61 5.02 5.84 6.53
N GLN A 62 5.34 7.03 6.03
CA GLN A 62 4.92 8.29 6.65
C GLN A 62 3.50 8.72 6.24
N ASP A 63 3.18 8.64 4.94
CA ASP A 63 1.95 9.22 4.41
C ASP A 63 0.77 8.22 4.40
N HIS A 64 1.02 6.92 4.49
CA HIS A 64 0.01 5.90 4.26
C HIS A 64 0.08 4.72 5.25
N VAL A 65 -1.07 4.38 5.82
CA VAL A 65 -1.25 3.11 6.54
C VAL A 65 -1.36 1.99 5.51
N VAL A 66 -0.45 1.02 5.57
CA VAL A 66 -0.33 -0.06 4.57
C VAL A 66 -0.23 -1.44 5.20
N HIS A 67 -0.52 -2.46 4.39
CA HIS A 67 -0.34 -3.86 4.72
C HIS A 67 -1.04 -4.31 6.02
N TRP A 68 -0.27 -4.71 7.03
CA TRP A 68 -0.80 -5.39 8.21
C TRP A 68 -1.49 -4.38 9.13
N GLU A 69 -1.01 -3.14 9.15
CA GLU A 69 -1.56 -2.09 9.98
C GLU A 69 -2.96 -1.70 9.48
N LEU A 70 -3.11 -1.56 8.16
CA LEU A 70 -4.42 -1.32 7.54
C LEU A 70 -5.39 -2.47 7.83
N LYS A 71 -4.94 -3.73 7.71
CA LYS A 71 -5.76 -4.90 8.04
C LYS A 71 -6.15 -4.96 9.51
N ARG A 72 -5.27 -4.53 10.42
CA ARG A 72 -5.59 -4.46 11.85
C ARG A 72 -6.63 -3.39 12.14
N GLY A 73 -6.49 -2.21 11.52
CA GLY A 73 -7.49 -1.14 11.61
C GLY A 73 -8.86 -1.59 11.11
N GLU A 74 -8.92 -2.17 9.91
CA GLU A 74 -10.17 -2.70 9.35
C GLU A 74 -10.84 -3.75 10.26
N ARG A 75 -10.04 -4.66 10.85
CA ARG A 75 -10.57 -5.64 11.81
C ARG A 75 -11.11 -4.98 13.07
N ALA A 76 -10.36 -4.04 13.66
CA ALA A 76 -10.80 -3.31 14.83
C ALA A 76 -12.10 -2.52 14.56
N ASP A 77 -12.25 -1.95 13.36
CA ASP A 77 -13.47 -1.27 12.95
C ASP A 77 -14.66 -2.24 12.83
N ILE A 78 -14.46 -3.44 12.28
CA ILE A 78 -15.49 -4.47 12.19
C ILE A 78 -15.87 -4.95 13.60
N GLU A 79 -14.89 -5.26 14.45
CA GLU A 79 -15.11 -5.67 15.83
C GLU A 79 -15.88 -4.59 16.62
N ARG A 80 -15.57 -3.32 16.39
CA ARG A 80 -16.31 -2.19 16.96
C ARG A 80 -17.77 -2.20 16.50
N LEU A 81 -18.04 -2.40 15.21
CA LEU A 81 -19.41 -2.46 14.69
C LEU A 81 -20.20 -3.63 15.29
N ILE A 82 -19.56 -4.78 15.47
CA ILE A 82 -20.13 -5.96 16.14
C ILE A 82 -20.43 -5.63 17.61
N SER A 83 -19.48 -5.04 18.34
CA SER A 83 -19.64 -4.73 19.77
C SER A 83 -20.82 -3.79 20.07
N ILE A 84 -21.13 -2.86 19.15
CA ILE A 84 -22.25 -1.91 19.28
C ILE A 84 -23.59 -2.54 18.83
N SER A 85 -23.58 -3.77 18.28
CA SER A 85 -24.77 -4.49 17.81
C SER A 85 -25.60 -3.71 16.78
N CYS A 86 -24.94 -2.88 15.97
CA CYS A 86 -25.62 -2.19 14.87
C CYS A 86 -25.97 -3.19 13.75
N TYR A 87 -26.93 -2.85 12.88
CA TYR A 87 -27.33 -3.74 11.76
C TYR A 87 -26.13 -4.22 10.93
N ARG A 88 -25.16 -3.32 10.65
CA ARG A 88 -23.92 -3.68 9.95
C ARG A 88 -23.08 -4.70 10.73
N GLY A 89 -22.98 -4.56 12.05
CA GLY A 89 -22.25 -5.48 12.92
C GLY A 89 -22.88 -6.86 12.95
N ILE A 90 -24.20 -6.93 13.08
CA ILE A 90 -24.96 -8.19 13.05
C ILE A 90 -24.70 -8.93 11.72
N ARG A 91 -24.81 -8.22 10.59
CA ARG A 91 -24.51 -8.79 9.26
C ARG A 91 -23.05 -9.16 9.03
N HIS A 92 -22.11 -8.66 9.84
CA HIS A 92 -20.70 -9.07 9.81
C HIS A 92 -20.44 -10.32 10.66
N GLN A 93 -21.35 -10.65 11.59
CA GLN A 93 -21.26 -11.82 12.46
C GLN A 93 -22.01 -13.04 11.87
N ASP A 94 -23.11 -12.79 11.14
CA ASP A 94 -23.87 -13.77 10.36
C ASP A 94 -23.06 -14.33 9.16
#